data_AF-Q7N1H1-F1
#
_entry.id   AF-Q7N1H1-F1
#
_cell.length_a   1.000
_cell.length_b   1.000
_cell.length_c   1.000
_cell.angle_alpha   90.00
_cell.angle_beta   90.00
_cell.angle_gamma   90.00
#
_symmetry.space_group_name_H-M   'P 1'
#
loop_
_entity.id
_entity.type
_entity.pdbx_description
1 polymer ?
#
loop_
_entity_poly.entity_id
_entity_poly.type
_entity_poly.pdbx_seq_one_letter_code
_entity_poly.pdbx_strand_id
1 'polypeptide(L)'
;MKYELAVMAALTKLDHPNTRSIVEATGISERKVQQVLQILQQDLEVKINRIRNGKISYFEVISWGIFESGQAINCKLIDLDLAKFKYSRQQEKDIRNQKNRKTIMTTYSEKKHYFDRVKLKNYRDSMRLEGMNIVMNSLPETSKEQKNLKDKLIRKYSLQ
;
A
#
# COMPACT_ATOMS: atom_id res chain seq x y z
N MET A 1 4.75 15.85 -7.67
CA MET A 1 4.55 15.85 -9.14
C MET A 1 3.76 14.66 -9.69
N LYS A 2 3.64 13.49 -9.02
CA LYS A 2 2.84 12.35 -9.54
C LYS A 2 1.34 12.67 -9.66
N TYR A 3 0.76 13.41 -8.71
CA TYR A 3 -0.69 13.74 -8.73
C TYR A 3 -0.98 14.96 -9.60
N GLU A 4 -0.07 15.91 -9.62
CA GLU A 4 -0.11 17.14 -10.42
C GLU A 4 -0.15 16.80 -11.90
N LEU A 5 0.74 15.89 -12.36
CA LEU A 5 0.77 15.42 -13.73
C LEU A 5 -0.49 14.63 -14.12
N ALA A 6 -1.00 13.78 -13.22
CA ALA A 6 -2.22 13.01 -13.48
C ALA A 6 -3.47 13.90 -13.56
N VAL A 7 -3.58 14.93 -12.71
CA VAL A 7 -4.67 15.90 -12.76
C VAL A 7 -4.56 16.77 -14.01
N MET A 8 -3.37 17.25 -14.37
CA MET A 8 -3.16 17.98 -15.63
C MET A 8 -3.49 17.13 -16.86
N ALA A 9 -3.11 15.85 -16.88
CA ALA A 9 -3.46 14.93 -17.97
C ALA A 9 -4.97 14.72 -18.07
N ALA A 10 -5.67 14.65 -16.93
CA ALA A 10 -7.13 14.57 -16.92
C ALA A 10 -7.80 15.88 -17.40
N LEU A 11 -7.20 17.04 -17.10
CA LEU A 11 -7.70 18.33 -17.60
C LEU A 11 -7.58 18.48 -19.11
N THR A 12 -6.55 17.88 -19.73
CA THR A 12 -6.33 17.98 -21.19
C THR A 12 -7.04 16.90 -21.99
N LYS A 13 -7.23 15.70 -21.42
CA LYS A 13 -7.80 14.55 -22.14
C LYS A 13 -9.31 14.44 -22.08
N LEU A 14 -9.94 15.03 -21.05
CA LEU A 14 -11.39 14.97 -20.89
C LEU A 14 -12.02 16.17 -21.61
N ASP A 15 -13.12 15.95 -22.32
CA ASP A 15 -13.82 17.03 -23.05
C ASP A 15 -14.35 18.11 -22.10
N HIS A 16 -14.88 17.71 -20.95
CA HIS A 16 -15.45 18.59 -19.92
C HIS A 16 -14.97 18.16 -18.53
N PRO A 17 -13.73 18.51 -18.14
CA PRO A 17 -13.17 18.02 -16.89
C PRO A 17 -13.81 18.75 -15.71
N ASN A 18 -14.65 18.04 -14.95
CA ASN A 18 -15.12 18.44 -13.64
C ASN A 18 -14.34 17.69 -12.56
N THR A 19 -14.40 18.15 -11.31
CA THR A 19 -13.78 17.47 -10.17
C THR A 19 -14.18 16.00 -10.11
N ARG A 20 -15.47 15.70 -10.32
CA ARG A 20 -15.99 14.32 -10.32
C ARG A 20 -15.42 13.47 -11.45
N SER A 21 -15.35 13.99 -12.68
CA SER A 21 -14.81 13.23 -13.82
C SER A 21 -13.30 13.01 -13.68
N ILE A 22 -12.55 13.98 -13.13
CA ILE A 22 -11.13 13.82 -12.83
C ILE A 22 -10.93 12.73 -11.76
N VAL A 23 -11.74 12.73 -10.70
CA VAL A 23 -11.72 11.69 -9.65
C VAL A 23 -11.98 10.31 -10.25
N GLU A 24 -12.96 10.19 -11.13
CA GLU A 24 -13.32 8.93 -11.77
C GLU A 24 -12.22 8.39 -12.68
N ALA A 25 -11.63 9.26 -13.50
CA ALA A 25 -10.57 8.92 -14.44
C ALA A 25 -9.25 8.56 -13.73
N THR A 26 -8.86 9.31 -12.69
CA THR A 26 -7.56 9.17 -12.02
C THR A 26 -7.61 8.27 -10.77
N GLY A 27 -8.79 8.06 -10.20
CA GLY A 27 -8.95 7.45 -8.87
C GLY A 27 -8.42 8.31 -7.72
N ILE A 28 -8.13 9.59 -7.95
CA ILE A 28 -7.71 10.57 -6.94
C ILE A 28 -8.90 10.99 -6.08
N SER A 29 -8.72 11.17 -4.77
CA SER A 29 -9.81 11.66 -3.91
C SER A 29 -10.12 13.12 -4.22
N GLU A 30 -11.39 13.52 -4.17
CA GLU A 30 -11.85 14.88 -4.48
C GLU A 30 -11.05 15.98 -3.76
N ARG A 31 -10.90 15.86 -2.43
CA ARG A 31 -10.08 16.80 -1.64
C ARG A 31 -8.66 16.95 -2.18
N LYS A 32 -8.04 15.86 -2.63
CA LYS A 32 -6.68 15.88 -3.17
C LYS A 32 -6.63 16.49 -4.56
N VAL A 33 -7.66 16.29 -5.39
CA VAL A 33 -7.80 16.98 -6.70
C VAL A 33 -7.89 18.50 -6.47
N GLN A 34 -8.73 18.94 -5.53
CA GLN A 34 -8.88 20.37 -5.21
C GLN A 34 -7.56 20.99 -4.71
N GLN A 35 -6.84 20.29 -3.83
CA GLN A 35 -5.51 20.73 -3.39
C GLN A 35 -4.52 20.84 -4.55
N VAL A 36 -4.51 19.84 -5.45
CA VAL A 36 -3.63 19.85 -6.61
C VAL A 36 -3.97 21.00 -7.55
N LEU A 37 -5.25 21.28 -7.78
CA LEU A 37 -5.67 22.44 -8.59
C LEU A 37 -5.19 23.76 -7.98
N GLN A 38 -5.26 23.91 -6.66
CA GLN A 38 -4.71 25.09 -5.97
C GLN A 38 -3.19 25.20 -6.14
N ILE A 39 -2.45 24.11 -5.96
CA ILE A 39 -0.99 24.06 -6.17
C ILE A 39 -0.64 24.43 -7.62
N LEU A 40 -1.36 23.88 -8.61
CA LEU A 40 -1.14 24.21 -10.02
C LEU A 40 -1.34 25.70 -10.31
N GLN A 41 -2.32 26.33 -9.67
CA GLN A 41 -2.60 27.76 -9.82
C GLN A 41 -1.61 28.65 -9.06
N GLN A 42 -1.24 28.30 -7.83
CA GLN A 42 -0.42 29.12 -6.94
C GLN A 42 1.08 28.95 -7.19
N ASP A 43 1.54 27.69 -7.32
CA ASP A 43 2.98 27.39 -7.36
C ASP A 43 3.49 27.28 -8.80
N LEU A 44 2.64 26.85 -9.74
CA LEU A 44 3.02 26.66 -11.15
C LEU A 44 2.44 27.73 -12.08
N GLU A 45 1.68 28.69 -11.53
CA GLU A 45 1.01 29.78 -12.24
C GLU A 45 0.16 29.32 -13.45
N VAL A 46 -0.33 28.08 -13.41
CA VAL A 46 -1.21 27.54 -14.44
C VAL A 46 -2.59 28.17 -14.26
N LYS A 47 -3.06 28.95 -15.24
CA LYS A 47 -4.38 29.58 -15.18
C LYS A 47 -5.44 28.56 -15.60
N ILE A 48 -6.17 28.06 -14.61
CA ILE A 48 -7.28 27.12 -14.79
C ILE A 48 -8.57 27.85 -14.43
N ASN A 49 -9.44 28.06 -15.42
CA ASN A 49 -10.74 28.69 -15.19
C ASN A 49 -11.83 27.65 -15.07
N ARG A 50 -12.85 27.95 -14.27
CA ARG A 50 -14.05 27.16 -14.18
C ARG A 50 -15.13 27.79 -15.06
N ILE A 51 -15.43 27.14 -16.18
CA ILE A 51 -16.46 27.58 -17.12
C ILE A 51 -17.76 26.88 -16.76
N ARG A 52 -18.85 27.64 -16.79
CA ARG A 52 -20.21 27.12 -16.60
C ARG A 52 -20.90 27.08 -17.96
N ASN A 53 -21.15 25.89 -18.47
CA ASN A 53 -21.95 25.67 -19.66
C ASN A 53 -23.31 25.09 -19.26
N GLY A 54 -24.29 25.99 -19.06
CA GLY A 54 -25.62 25.63 -18.58
C GLY A 54 -25.61 24.95 -17.21
N LYS A 55 -25.98 23.66 -17.19
CA LYS A 55 -26.05 22.84 -15.96
C LYS A 55 -24.69 22.27 -15.54
N ILE A 56 -23.70 22.22 -16.44
CA ILE A 56 -22.40 21.59 -16.19
C ILE A 56 -21.36 22.68 -15.95
N SER A 57 -20.48 22.47 -14.98
CA SER A 57 -19.28 23.30 -14.81
C SER A 57 -18.05 22.43 -14.99
N TYR A 58 -17.12 22.89 -15.81
CA TYR A 58 -15.87 22.19 -16.09
C TYR A 58 -14.69 23.17 -16.01
N PHE A 59 -13.49 22.61 -15.98
CA PHE A 59 -12.25 23.34 -15.93
C PHE A 59 -11.67 23.47 -17.34
N GLU A 60 -11.07 24.62 -17.64
CA GLU A 60 -10.30 24.82 -18.86
C GLU A 60 -8.97 25.45 -18.50
N VAL A 61 -7.89 24.95 -19.11
CA VAL A 61 -6.54 25.50 -18.95
C VAL A 61 -6.37 26.62 -19.97
N ILE A 62 -6.23 27.85 -19.50
CA ILE A 62 -6.07 29.05 -20.33
C ILE A 62 -4.59 29.33 -20.58
N SER A 63 -3.75 29.15 -19.56
CA SER A 63 -2.30 29.34 -19.70
C SER A 63 -1.53 28.33 -18.88
N TRP A 64 -0.39 27.94 -19.41
CA TRP A 64 0.47 26.90 -18.85
C TRP A 64 1.49 27.41 -17.82
N GLY A 65 1.52 28.72 -17.55
CA GLY A 65 2.36 29.30 -16.50
C GLY A 65 3.85 29.02 -16.73
N ILE A 66 4.49 28.39 -15.74
CA ILE A 66 5.91 28.00 -15.77
C ILE A 66 6.25 27.06 -16.95
N PHE A 67 5.25 26.41 -17.55
CA PHE A 67 5.45 25.53 -18.72
C PHE A 67 5.39 26.26 -20.06
N GLU A 68 5.40 27.59 -20.07
CA GLU A 68 5.43 28.46 -21.25
C GLU A 68 4.33 28.10 -22.27
N SER A 69 4.69 27.42 -23.37
CA SER A 69 3.78 26.99 -24.45
C SER A 69 2.98 25.74 -24.11
N GLY A 70 3.35 25.01 -23.05
CA GLY A 70 2.72 23.76 -22.66
C GLY A 70 3.02 22.57 -23.58
N GLN A 71 3.77 22.75 -24.68
CA GLN A 71 3.99 21.69 -25.68
C GLN A 71 4.74 20.49 -25.11
N ALA A 72 5.87 20.74 -24.45
CA ALA A 72 6.71 19.69 -23.87
C ALA A 72 5.98 18.90 -22.76
N ILE A 73 5.12 19.57 -21.99
CA ILE A 73 4.32 18.90 -20.98
C ILE A 73 3.15 18.14 -21.63
N ASN A 74 2.48 18.73 -22.63
CA ASN A 74 1.39 18.08 -23.35
C ASN A 74 1.81 16.75 -23.99
N CYS A 75 3.00 16.65 -24.58
CA CYS A 75 3.52 15.35 -25.06
C CYS A 75 3.53 14.31 -23.94
N LYS A 76 4.06 14.67 -22.76
CA LYS A 76 4.09 13.79 -21.58
C LYS A 76 2.69 13.49 -21.02
N LEU A 77 1.76 14.44 -21.10
CA LEU A 77 0.38 14.25 -20.65
C LEU A 77 -0.38 13.31 -21.58
N ILE A 78 -0.17 13.40 -22.90
CA ILE A 78 -0.77 12.53 -23.92
C ILE A 78 -0.33 11.08 -23.69
N ASP A 79 0.96 10.85 -23.42
CA ASP A 79 1.48 9.50 -23.18
C ASP A 79 0.99 8.88 -21.85
N LEU A 80 0.52 9.72 -20.92
CA LEU A 80 0.15 9.26 -19.58
C LEU A 80 -1.19 8.54 -19.56
N ASP A 81 -1.16 7.22 -19.43
CA ASP A 81 -2.36 6.40 -19.29
C ASP A 81 -2.98 6.53 -17.89
N LEU A 82 -4.13 7.23 -17.84
CA LEU A 82 -4.90 7.49 -16.62
C LEU A 82 -5.45 6.20 -15.99
N ALA A 83 -5.77 5.18 -16.80
CA ALA A 83 -6.26 3.91 -16.30
C ALA A 83 -5.15 3.15 -15.58
N LYS A 84 -3.96 3.03 -16.19
CA LYS A 84 -2.78 2.42 -15.54
C LYS A 84 -2.42 3.13 -14.23
N PHE A 85 -2.53 4.46 -14.20
CA PHE A 85 -2.31 5.24 -12.99
C PHE A 85 -3.30 4.87 -11.86
N LYS A 86 -4.60 4.75 -12.20
CA LYS A 86 -5.66 4.36 -11.26
C LYS A 86 -5.43 2.96 -10.70
N TYR A 87 -5.09 1.98 -11.53
CA TYR A 87 -4.80 0.62 -11.09
C TYR A 87 -3.58 0.54 -10.16
N SER A 88 -2.49 1.20 -10.52
CA SER A 88 -1.27 1.24 -9.70
C SER A 88 -1.54 1.81 -8.30
N ARG A 89 -2.40 2.82 -8.22
CA ARG A 89 -2.82 3.45 -6.96
C ARG A 89 -3.66 2.53 -6.09
N GLN A 90 -4.55 1.75 -6.70
CA GLN A 90 -5.36 0.76 -5.96
C GLN A 90 -4.45 -0.30 -5.35
N GLN A 91 -3.51 -0.85 -6.12
CA GLN A 91 -2.52 -1.80 -5.61
C GLN A 91 -1.68 -1.22 -4.47
N GLU A 92 -1.19 0.01 -4.60
CA GLU A 92 -0.44 0.66 -3.51
C GLU A 92 -1.28 0.81 -2.23
N LYS A 93 -2.58 1.10 -2.34
CA LYS A 93 -3.49 1.17 -1.19
C LYS A 93 -3.68 -0.20 -0.57
N ASP A 94 -3.86 -1.25 -1.37
CA ASP A 94 -4.05 -2.61 -0.89
C ASP A 94 -2.81 -3.13 -0.16
N ILE A 95 -1.61 -2.85 -0.69
CA ILE A 95 -0.34 -3.20 -0.04
C ILE A 95 -0.19 -2.48 1.31
N ARG A 96 -0.51 -1.18 1.39
CA ARG A 96 -0.47 -0.43 2.66
C ARG A 96 -1.50 -0.96 3.66
N ASN A 97 -2.70 -1.30 3.20
CA ASN A 97 -3.74 -1.88 4.03
C ASN A 97 -3.33 -3.27 4.55
N GLN A 98 -2.67 -4.09 3.73
CA GLN A 98 -2.08 -5.37 4.17
C GLN A 98 -0.99 -5.17 5.21
N LYS A 99 -0.11 -4.17 5.04
CA LYS A 99 0.96 -3.87 6.00
C LYS A 99 0.43 -3.36 7.35
N ASN A 100 -0.69 -2.64 7.34
CA ASN A 100 -1.34 -2.11 8.55
C ASN A 100 -2.27 -3.13 9.23
N ARG A 101 -2.68 -4.20 8.54
CA ARG A 101 -3.29 -5.34 9.20
C ARG A 101 -2.19 -6.01 10.03
N LYS A 102 -2.21 -5.81 11.34
CA LYS A 102 -1.58 -6.76 12.28
C LYS A 102 -2.01 -8.14 11.78
N THR A 103 -1.05 -8.97 11.38
CA THR A 103 -1.34 -10.35 10.98
C THR A 103 -1.85 -11.06 12.22
N ILE A 104 -3.15 -10.95 12.50
CA ILE A 104 -3.80 -11.69 13.56
C ILE A 104 -3.84 -13.11 13.05
N MET A 105 -2.92 -13.92 13.53
CA MET A 105 -2.87 -15.34 13.23
C MET A 105 -4.09 -15.98 13.86
N THR A 106 -5.11 -16.27 13.07
CA THR A 106 -6.40 -16.75 13.57
C THR A 106 -6.40 -18.26 13.71
N THR A 107 -5.63 -18.98 12.89
CA THR A 107 -5.62 -20.44 12.89
C THR A 107 -4.50 -21.03 13.75
N TYR A 108 -4.73 -22.25 14.26
CA TYR A 108 -3.73 -22.98 15.04
C TYR A 108 -2.48 -23.33 14.21
N SER A 109 -2.65 -23.74 12.96
CA SER A 109 -1.54 -24.09 12.06
C SER A 109 -0.63 -22.91 11.80
N GLU A 110 -1.19 -21.73 11.53
CA GLU A 110 -0.42 -20.50 11.40
C GLU A 110 0.36 -20.23 12.68
N LYS A 111 -0.30 -20.19 13.84
CA LYS A 111 0.34 -19.95 15.14
C LYS A 111 1.50 -20.90 15.39
N LYS A 112 1.31 -22.19 15.10
CA LYS A 112 2.35 -23.22 15.20
C LYS A 112 3.52 -22.92 14.27
N HIS A 113 3.28 -22.60 13.01
CA HIS A 113 4.34 -22.26 12.06
C HIS A 113 5.16 -21.04 12.46
N TYR A 114 4.54 -19.99 12.99
CA TYR A 114 5.27 -18.81 13.50
C TYR A 114 6.07 -19.14 14.75
N PHE A 115 5.50 -19.93 15.66
CA PHE A 115 6.22 -20.42 16.83
C PHE A 115 7.49 -21.18 16.41
N ASP A 116 7.36 -22.11 15.47
CA ASP A 116 8.46 -22.95 15.02
C ASP A 116 9.54 -22.14 14.28
N ARG A 117 9.15 -21.19 13.41
CA ARG A 117 10.10 -20.43 12.61
C ARG A 117 10.75 -19.27 13.36
N VAL A 118 9.98 -18.54 14.18
CA VAL A 118 10.42 -17.27 14.75
C VAL A 118 10.74 -17.42 16.23
N LYS A 119 9.79 -17.96 17.03
CA LYS A 119 9.99 -18.05 18.48
C LYS A 119 11.08 -19.04 18.87
N LEU A 120 11.06 -20.24 18.28
CA LEU A 120 12.09 -21.25 18.53
C LEU A 120 13.47 -20.78 18.05
N LYS A 121 13.54 -20.11 16.89
CA LYS A 121 14.81 -19.56 16.39
C LYS A 121 15.38 -18.52 17.35
N ASN A 122 14.58 -17.54 17.76
CA ASN A 122 15.01 -16.52 18.69
C ASN A 122 15.43 -17.11 20.05
N TYR A 123 14.69 -18.10 20.54
CA TYR A 123 15.04 -18.80 21.78
C TYR A 123 16.40 -19.50 21.68
N ARG A 124 16.71 -20.16 20.56
CA ARG A 124 18.03 -20.76 20.32
C ARG A 124 19.13 -19.71 20.31
N ASP A 125 18.91 -18.62 19.58
CA ASP A 125 19.88 -17.54 19.46
C ASP A 125 20.14 -16.91 20.84
N SER A 126 19.09 -16.69 21.64
CA SER A 126 19.22 -16.23 23.03
C SER A 126 19.97 -17.21 23.92
N MET A 127 19.62 -18.49 23.89
CA MET A 127 20.27 -19.50 24.73
C MET A 127 21.75 -19.70 24.35
N ARG A 128 22.08 -19.57 23.07
CA ARG A 128 23.46 -19.55 22.59
C ARG A 128 24.25 -18.37 23.15
N LEU A 129 23.63 -17.19 23.24
CA LEU A 129 24.26 -16.00 23.85
C LEU A 129 24.52 -16.19 25.35
N GLU A 130 23.64 -16.92 26.04
CA GLU A 130 23.82 -17.31 27.45
C GLU A 130 24.83 -18.48 27.63
N GLY A 131 25.47 -18.95 26.56
CA GLY A 131 26.43 -20.05 26.59
C GLY A 131 25.81 -21.45 26.71
N MET A 132 24.48 -21.57 26.61
CA MET A 132 23.77 -22.85 26.64
C MET A 132 23.51 -23.36 25.22
N ASN A 133 23.97 -24.57 24.91
CA ASN A 133 23.72 -25.20 23.61
C ASN A 133 22.52 -26.13 23.69
N ILE A 134 21.39 -25.73 23.13
CA ILE A 134 20.14 -26.50 23.16
C ILE A 134 20.03 -27.36 21.91
N VAL A 135 20.25 -28.67 22.07
CA VAL A 135 19.90 -29.67 21.06
C VAL A 135 18.43 -30.01 21.24
N MET A 136 17.59 -29.47 20.37
CA MET A 136 16.20 -29.93 20.26
C MET A 136 16.21 -31.27 19.53
N ASN A 137 16.00 -32.35 20.28
CA ASN A 137 15.70 -33.64 19.68
C ASN A 137 14.46 -33.51 18.78
N SER A 138 14.44 -34.28 17.68
CA SER A 138 13.28 -34.33 16.78
C SER A 138 12.01 -34.56 17.59
N LEU A 139 11.00 -33.74 17.32
CA LEU A 139 9.70 -33.91 17.96
C LEU A 139 9.14 -35.29 17.58
N PRO A 140 8.54 -36.02 18.53
CA PRO A 140 7.91 -37.30 18.23
C PRO A 140 6.80 -37.13 17.19
N GLU A 141 6.92 -37.88 16.09
CA GLU A 141 6.04 -37.77 14.92
C GLU A 141 4.72 -38.52 15.14
N THR A 142 4.74 -39.55 16.00
CA THR A 142 3.54 -40.36 16.28
C THR A 142 2.89 -40.03 17.62
N SER A 143 1.56 -40.18 17.68
CA SER A 143 0.76 -39.99 18.91
C SER A 143 1.22 -40.90 20.07
N LYS A 144 1.71 -42.10 19.75
CA LYS A 144 2.23 -43.07 20.72
C LYS A 144 3.56 -42.61 21.32
N GLU A 145 4.47 -42.11 20.49
CA GLU A 145 5.74 -41.54 20.95
C GLU A 145 5.52 -40.28 21.80
N GLN A 146 4.56 -39.44 21.43
CA GLN A 146 4.18 -38.26 22.23
C GLN A 146 3.70 -38.64 23.63
N LYS A 147 2.81 -39.64 23.76
CA LYS A 147 2.34 -40.12 25.07
C LYS A 147 3.48 -40.70 25.89
N ASN A 148 4.32 -41.54 25.28
CA ASN A 148 5.47 -42.13 25.97
C ASN A 148 6.46 -41.07 26.46
N LEU A 149 6.74 -40.05 25.64
CA LEU A 149 7.62 -38.95 26.04
C LEU A 149 7.00 -38.13 27.17
N LYS A 150 5.69 -37.84 27.09
CA LYS A 150 4.95 -37.14 28.15
C LYS A 150 5.03 -37.89 29.48
N ASP A 151 4.74 -39.18 29.50
CA ASP A 151 4.77 -39.99 30.72
C ASP A 151 6.19 -40.10 31.29
N LYS A 152 7.20 -40.20 30.42
CA LYS A 152 8.61 -40.24 30.82
C LYS A 152 9.06 -38.91 31.44
N LEU A 153 8.61 -37.78 30.90
CA LEU A 153 8.87 -36.46 31.45
C LEU A 153 8.15 -36.25 32.78
N ILE A 154 6.87 -36.63 32.88
CA ILE A 154 6.11 -36.55 34.14
C ILE A 154 6.85 -37.31 35.24
N ARG A 155 7.25 -38.56 34.99
CA ARG A 155 8.00 -39.37 35.97
C ARG A 155 9.33 -38.74 36.37
N LYS A 156 10.04 -38.12 35.43
CA LYS A 156 11.35 -37.50 35.69
C LYS A 156 11.24 -36.30 36.64
N TYR A 157 10.19 -35.51 36.49
CA TYR A 157 10.00 -34.26 37.25
C TYR A 157 9.01 -34.40 38.43
N SER A 158 8.32 -35.53 38.57
CA SER A 158 7.45 -35.81 39.73
C SER A 158 8.20 -36.39 40.94
N LEU A 159 9.50 -36.68 40.80
CA LEU A 159 10.37 -37.24 41.84
C LEU A 159 11.43 -36.23 42.33
N GLN A 160 11.33 -34.97 41.91
CA GLN A 160 12.02 -33.82 42.51
C GLN A 160 11.06 -33.08 43.44
#